data_AF-A0A9E5K393-F1
#
_entry.id   AF-A0A9E5K393-F1
#
_cell.length_a   1.000
_cell.length_b   1.000
_cell.length_c   1.000
_cell.angle_alpha   90.00
_cell.angle_beta   90.00
_cell.angle_gamma   90.00
#
_symmetry.space_group_name_H-M   'P 1'
#
loop_
_entity.id
_entity.type
_entity.pdbx_description
1 polymer ?
#
loop_
_entity_poly.entity_id
_entity_poly.type
_entity_poly.pdbx_seq_one_letter_code
_entity_poly.pdbx_strand_id
1 'polypeptide(L)'
;MIFARNIDSSLTSLVKKIDAATKANSSAKMGSFVVFLVSDDDAKKMEVSLPEYAKNENIKSLVLAIDNVAGPQAYNIAKDAEVTVVL
;
A
#
# COMPACT_ATOMS: atom_id res chain seq x y z
N MET A 1 1.19 0.24 9.01
CA MET A 1 0.63 0.92 7.82
C MET A 1 1.77 1.31 6.90
N ILE A 2 1.61 1.23 5.58
CA ILE A 2 2.66 1.55 4.60
C ILE A 2 2.14 2.63 3.66
N PHE A 3 2.97 3.63 3.37
CA PHE A 3 2.75 4.61 2.30
C PHE A 3 3.76 4.35 1.19
N ALA A 4 3.32 4.37 -0.06
CA ALA A 4 4.17 4.16 -1.24
C ALA A 4 3.78 5.10 -2.38
N ARG A 5 4.72 5.43 -3.27
CA ARG A 5 4.45 6.30 -4.44
C ARG A 5 4.29 5.53 -5.76
N ASN A 6 4.86 4.34 -5.84
CA ASN A 6 4.88 3.52 -7.04
C ASN A 6 4.84 2.03 -6.67
N ILE A 7 4.50 1.19 -7.65
CA ILE A 7 4.64 -0.27 -7.53
C ILE A 7 5.99 -0.66 -8.13
N ASP A 8 6.84 -1.30 -7.34
CA ASP A 8 8.08 -1.91 -7.79
C ASP A 8 8.29 -3.30 -7.16
N SER A 9 9.38 -3.98 -7.53
CA SER A 9 9.68 -5.33 -7.06
C SER A 9 9.98 -5.39 -5.56
N SER A 10 10.62 -4.35 -5.01
CA SER A 10 10.95 -4.24 -3.59
C SER A 10 9.69 -4.07 -2.75
N LEU A 11 8.81 -3.13 -3.12
CA LEU A 11 7.51 -2.95 -2.49
C LEU A 11 6.68 -4.23 -2.60
N THR A 12 6.66 -4.86 -3.77
CA THR A 12 5.88 -6.11 -3.97
C THR A 12 6.34 -7.23 -3.06
N SER A 13 7.65 -7.40 -2.88
CA SER A 13 8.20 -8.36 -1.93
C SER A 13 7.76 -8.07 -0.49
N LEU A 14 7.75 -6.80 -0.09
CA LEU A 14 7.27 -6.37 1.23
C LEU A 14 5.77 -6.63 1.39
N VAL A 15 4.95 -6.20 0.44
CA VAL A 15 3.48 -6.34 0.47
C VAL A 15 3.08 -7.81 0.62
N LYS A 16 3.71 -8.72 -0.11
CA LYS A 16 3.43 -10.17 -0.01
C LYS A 16 3.76 -10.74 1.37
N LYS A 17 4.86 -10.31 1.98
CA LYS A 17 5.23 -10.73 3.34
C LYS A 17 4.21 -10.22 4.36
N ILE A 18 3.76 -8.97 4.22
CA ILE A 18 2.78 -8.37 5.13
C ILE A 18 1.40 -8.97 4.94
N ASP A 19 0.98 -9.26 3.70
CA ASP A 19 -0.27 -9.98 3.41
C ASP A 19 -0.29 -11.36 4.10
N ALA A 20 0.79 -12.14 3.94
CA ALA A 20 0.94 -13.43 4.59
C ALA A 20 0.93 -13.32 6.13
N ALA A 21 1.64 -12.33 6.69
CA ALA A 21 1.64 -12.07 8.13
C ALA A 21 0.26 -11.66 8.66
N THR A 22 -0.47 -10.83 7.91
CA THR A 22 -1.83 -10.39 8.25
C THR A 22 -2.78 -11.58 8.30
N LYS A 23 -2.69 -12.48 7.31
CA LYS A 23 -3.44 -13.73 7.30
C LYS A 23 -3.12 -14.61 8.51
N ALA A 24 -1.83 -14.82 8.79
CA ALA A 24 -1.37 -15.66 9.90
C ALA A 24 -1.79 -15.11 11.27
N ASN A 25 -1.91 -13.79 11.41
CA ASN A 25 -2.30 -13.11 12.65
C ASN A 25 -3.76 -12.62 12.64
N SER A 26 -4.60 -13.16 11.76
CA SER A 26 -6.02 -12.80 11.66
C SER A 26 -6.79 -13.06 12.97
N SER A 27 -6.40 -14.08 13.74
CA SER A 27 -6.95 -14.35 15.08
C SER A 27 -6.70 -13.22 16.08
N ALA A 28 -5.61 -12.48 15.92
CA ALA A 28 -5.30 -11.28 16.69
C ALA A 28 -5.92 -10.00 16.11
N LYS A 29 -6.79 -10.13 15.09
CA LYS A 29 -7.41 -9.00 14.37
C LYS A 29 -6.38 -8.04 13.76
N MET A 30 -5.22 -8.56 13.34
CA MET A 30 -4.24 -7.75 12.63
C MET A 30 -4.83 -7.28 11.30
N GLY A 31 -4.74 -5.97 11.05
CA GLY A 31 -5.03 -5.36 9.75
C GLY A 31 -3.78 -4.75 9.16
N SER A 32 -3.67 -4.73 7.84
CA SER A 32 -2.57 -4.09 7.13
C SER A 32 -3.09 -3.30 5.92
N PHE A 33 -2.37 -2.23 5.62
CA PHE A 33 -2.74 -1.24 4.61
C PHE A 33 -1.49 -0.77 3.88
N VAL A 34 -1.60 -0.66 2.56
CA VAL A 34 -0.69 0.11 1.71
C VAL A 34 -1.50 1.22 1.06
N VAL A 35 -1.10 2.46 1.32
CA VAL A 35 -1.71 3.66 0.76
C VAL A 35 -0.78 4.22 -0.31
N PHE A 36 -1.26 4.28 -1.55
CA PHE A 36 -0.52 4.83 -2.67
C PHE A 36 -0.77 6.34 -2.76
N LEU A 37 0.30 7.13 -2.56
CA LEU A 37 0.28 8.59 -2.60
C LEU A 37 0.59 9.07 -4.02
N VAL A 38 -0.47 9.35 -4.78
CA VAL A 38 -0.39 9.67 -6.22
C VAL A 38 -1.02 11.02 -6.54
N SER A 39 -0.70 11.56 -7.72
CA SER A 39 -1.34 12.76 -8.24
C SER A 39 -2.81 12.48 -8.60
N ASP A 40 -3.64 13.51 -8.64
CA ASP A 40 -5.04 13.37 -9.07
C ASP A 40 -5.16 12.83 -10.51
N ASP A 41 -4.19 13.19 -11.37
CA ASP A 41 -4.11 12.73 -12.75
C ASP A 41 -3.78 11.22 -12.86
N ASP A 42 -2.99 10.70 -11.93
CA ASP A 42 -2.57 9.29 -11.90
C ASP A 42 -3.49 8.41 -11.04
N ALA A 43 -4.30 9.00 -10.15
CA ALA A 43 -5.23 8.28 -9.29
C ALA A 43 -6.15 7.33 -10.10
N LYS A 44 -6.72 7.81 -11.20
CA LYS A 44 -7.59 7.00 -12.09
C LYS A 44 -6.87 5.79 -12.70
N LYS A 45 -5.59 5.95 -13.05
CA LYS A 45 -4.79 4.83 -13.58
C LYS A 45 -4.54 3.81 -12.47
N MET A 46 -4.20 4.30 -11.27
CA MET A 46 -3.94 3.47 -10.12
C MET A 46 -5.18 2.68 -9.67
N GLU A 47 -6.38 3.29 -9.74
CA GLU A 47 -7.65 2.61 -9.46
C GLU A 47 -7.89 1.38 -10.35
N VAL A 48 -7.40 1.41 -11.60
CA VAL A 48 -7.47 0.28 -12.54
C VAL A 48 -6.34 -0.73 -12.29
N SER A 49 -5.12 -0.24 -12.03
CA SER A 49 -3.92 -1.09 -11.88
C SER A 49 -3.87 -1.84 -10.54
N LEU A 50 -4.39 -1.29 -9.44
CA LEU A 50 -4.32 -1.94 -8.13
C LEU A 50 -5.09 -3.27 -8.05
N PRO A 51 -6.32 -3.39 -8.58
CA PRO A 51 -7.02 -4.67 -8.65
C PRO A 51 -6.26 -5.74 -9.45
N GLU A 52 -5.65 -5.35 -10.58
CA GLU A 52 -4.83 -6.26 -11.40
C GLU A 52 -3.56 -6.69 -10.66
N TYR A 53 -2.89 -5.74 -10.01
CA TYR A 53 -1.73 -6.00 -9.18
C TYR A 53 -2.05 -6.97 -8.03
N ALA A 54 -3.14 -6.72 -7.29
CA ALA A 54 -3.59 -7.60 -6.22
C ALA A 54 -3.88 -9.02 -6.72
N LYS A 55 -4.51 -9.14 -7.89
CA LYS A 55 -4.79 -10.43 -8.54
C LYS A 55 -3.51 -11.16 -8.94
N ASN A 56 -2.60 -10.47 -9.63
CA ASN A 56 -1.35 -11.05 -10.15
C ASN A 56 -0.44 -11.54 -9.02
N GLU A 57 -0.36 -10.78 -7.92
CA GLU A 57 0.48 -11.11 -6.76
C GLU A 57 -0.25 -11.91 -5.68
N ASN A 58 -1.54 -12.22 -5.90
CA ASN A 58 -2.40 -12.98 -4.98
C ASN A 58 -2.51 -12.35 -3.58
N ILE A 59 -2.62 -11.02 -3.53
CA ILE A 59 -2.85 -10.21 -2.32
C ILE A 59 -4.33 -10.32 -1.94
N LYS A 60 -4.63 -10.70 -0.69
CA LYS A 60 -6.00 -11.07 -0.27
C LYS A 60 -6.41 -10.54 1.10
N SER A 61 -5.44 -10.32 1.98
CA SER A 61 -5.64 -9.97 3.39
C SER A 61 -5.24 -8.52 3.68
N LEU A 62 -4.37 -7.96 2.86
CA LEU A 62 -3.92 -6.57 2.93
C LEU A 62 -4.83 -5.66 2.11
N VAL A 63 -5.14 -4.46 2.63
CA VAL A 63 -5.92 -3.44 1.93
C VAL A 63 -5.00 -2.53 1.12
N LEU A 64 -5.33 -2.34 -0.15
CA LEU A 64 -4.69 -1.35 -1.02
C LEU A 64 -5.62 -0.13 -1.13
N ALA A 65 -5.08 1.06 -0.90
CA ALA A 65 -5.81 2.32 -0.94
C ALA A 65 -5.04 3.37 -1.73
N ILE A 66 -5.74 4.41 -2.16
CA ILE A 66 -5.18 5.56 -2.88
C ILE A 66 -5.47 6.81 -2.06
N ASP A 67 -4.49 7.70 -2.00
CA ASP A 67 -4.62 9.06 -1.45
C ASP A 67 -3.80 10.03 -2.31
N ASN A 68 -3.98 11.33 -2.07
CA ASN A 68 -3.23 12.38 -2.76
C ASN A 68 -1.73 12.35 -2.40
N VAL A 69 -0.89 13.01 -3.21
CA VAL A 69 0.58 13.03 -3.07
C VAL A 69 1.11 13.48 -1.70
N ALA A 70 0.36 14.30 -0.97
CA ALA A 70 0.76 14.78 0.35
C ALA A 70 0.49 13.75 1.45
N GLY A 71 -0.47 12.85 1.23
CA GLY A 71 -0.97 11.91 2.22
C GLY A 71 -1.57 12.61 3.46
N PRO A 72 -1.90 11.83 4.50
CA PRO A 72 -2.55 12.40 5.67
C PRO A 72 -1.54 13.20 6.50
N GLN A 73 -1.84 14.49 6.73
CA GLN A 73 -0.95 15.45 7.39
C GLN A 73 -0.40 14.96 8.75
N ALA A 74 -1.22 14.24 9.53
CA ALA A 74 -0.83 13.75 10.85
C ALA A 74 0.36 12.79 10.85
N TYR A 75 0.65 12.11 9.73
CA TYR A 75 1.77 11.18 9.64
C TYR A 75 3.07 11.83 9.18
N ASN A 76 3.07 13.12 8.80
CA ASN A 76 4.26 13.87 8.36
C ASN A 76 5.12 13.12 7.33
N ILE A 77 4.46 12.54 6.32
CA ILE A 77 5.15 11.74 5.30
C ILE A 77 6.10 12.64 4.50
N ALA A 78 7.36 12.22 4.38
CA ALA A 78 8.36 12.95 3.62
C ALA A 78 7.98 12.96 2.12
N LYS A 79 8.10 14.14 1.50
CA LYS A 79 7.68 14.37 0.10
C LYS A 79 8.47 13.53 -0.91
N ASP A 80 9.71 13.19 -0.56
CA ASP A 80 10.68 12.48 -1.36
C ASP A 80 10.85 11.01 -0.96
N ALA A 81 10.20 10.54 0.10
CA ALA A 81 10.23 9.13 0.46
C ALA A 81 9.42 8.30 -0.54
N GLU A 82 10.08 7.33 -1.18
CA GLU A 82 9.43 6.34 -2.06
C GLU A 82 8.50 5.41 -1.28
N VAL A 83 8.95 5.00 -0.08
CA VAL A 83 8.21 4.15 0.86
C VAL A 83 8.38 4.68 2.28
N THR A 84 7.28 4.76 3.03
CA THR A 84 7.28 5.06 4.47
C THR A 84 6.51 3.98 5.21
N VAL A 85 7.08 3.45 6.30
CA VAL A 85 6.44 2.43 7.15
C VAL A 85 6.13 3.05 8.51
N VAL A 86 4.86 2.96 8.91
CA VAL A 86 4.35 3.38 10.23
C VAL A 86 4.01 2.12 11.03
N LEU A 87 4.62 2.02 12.23
CA LEU A 87 4.47 0.89 13.16
C LEU A 87 3.31 1.11 14.14
#